data_AF-A0A7S0A006-F1
#
_entry.id   AF-A0A7S0A006-F1
#
_cell.length_a   1.000
_cell.length_b   1.000
_cell.length_c   1.000
_cell.angle_alpha   90.00
_cell.angle_beta   90.00
_cell.angle_gamma   90.00
#
_symmetry.space_group_name_H-M   'P 1'
#
loop_
_entity.id
_entity.type
_entity.pdbx_description
1 polymer ?
#
loop_
_entity_poly.entity_id
_entity_poly.type
_entity_poly.pdbx_seq_one_letter_code
_entity_poly.pdbx_strand_id
1 'polypeptide(L)'
;LKLFSLKVCFPVSYEAPAVVPLSHHPTPFPECPCWCAIREVMTKADGPQQLLCQNGRRAWIIADMDSTLVERPPTGLFPTLTESPCLEPILEWLRLGGGVCVVTTAARRSISQIWDCVPKALRAGRSLVISALDGSDLVYGD
;
A
#
# COMPACT_ATOMS: atom_id res chain seq x y z
N LEU A 1 4.94 -20.78 6.26
CA LEU A 1 5.28 -19.35 6.39
C LEU A 1 4.83 -18.63 5.13
N LYS A 2 3.88 -17.69 5.22
CA LYS A 2 3.53 -16.81 4.09
C LYS A 2 4.45 -15.60 4.12
N LEU A 3 5.20 -15.38 3.03
CA LEU A 3 6.00 -14.18 2.82
C LEU A 3 5.06 -13.03 2.47
N PHE A 4 4.90 -12.07 3.37
CA PHE A 4 4.30 -10.77 3.05
C PHE A 4 5.31 -10.00 2.19
N SER A 5 4.89 -9.46 1.05
CA SER A 5 5.76 -8.61 0.22
C SER A 5 5.22 -7.19 0.19
N LEU A 6 5.79 -6.35 1.05
CA LEU A 6 5.62 -4.90 1.02
C LEU A 6 6.95 -4.31 0.55
N LYS A 7 6.92 -3.48 -0.48
CA LYS A 7 8.09 -2.71 -0.94
C LYS A 7 7.74 -1.23 -0.91
N VAL A 8 8.61 -0.44 -0.28
CA VAL A 8 8.50 1.02 -0.32
C VAL A 8 9.59 1.53 -1.27
N CYS A 9 9.18 2.26 -2.30
CA CYS A 9 10.04 2.81 -3.32
C CYS A 9 10.04 4.34 -3.18
N PHE A 10 11.17 4.92 -2.80
CA PHE A 10 11.32 6.37 -2.74
C PHE A 10 11.76 6.95 -4.08
N PRO A 11 11.38 8.20 -4.38
CA PRO A 11 11.86 8.92 -5.55
C PRO A 11 13.33 9.32 -5.32
N VAL A 12 14.28 8.40 -5.53
CA VAL A 12 15.69 8.70 -5.24
C VAL A 12 16.35 9.51 -6.36
N SER A 13 17.10 10.54 -5.96
CA SER A 13 18.28 10.98 -6.71
C SER A 13 19.45 10.08 -6.29
N TYR A 14 19.71 9.02 -7.06
CA TYR A 14 20.96 8.23 -7.01
C TYR A 14 21.41 7.64 -5.67
N GLU A 15 20.54 6.99 -4.89
CA GLU A 15 20.96 5.93 -3.94
C GLU A 15 19.94 4.78 -3.96
N ALA A 16 20.38 3.56 -3.64
CA ALA A 16 19.63 2.32 -3.83
C ALA A 16 18.28 2.28 -3.08
N PRO A 17 17.26 1.55 -3.58
CA PRO A 17 15.99 1.38 -2.86
C PRO A 17 16.24 0.73 -1.49
N ALA A 18 15.82 1.41 -0.42
CA ALA A 18 15.83 0.84 0.92
C ALA A 18 14.76 -0.26 1.01
N VAL A 19 15.18 -1.53 0.93
CA VAL A 19 14.34 -2.67 1.33
C VAL A 19 14.37 -2.71 2.85
N VAL A 20 13.24 -2.40 3.51
CA VAL A 20 13.12 -2.49 4.97
C VAL A 20 12.64 -3.90 5.33
N PRO A 21 13.48 -4.78 5.90
CA PRO A 21 13.04 -6.07 6.41
C PRO A 21 12.24 -5.87 7.69
N LEU A 22 11.05 -6.47 7.77
CA LEU A 22 10.18 -6.46 8.95
C LEU A 22 10.87 -7.20 10.11
N SER A 23 11.24 -6.50 11.19
CA SER A 23 11.67 -7.12 12.44
C SER A 23 10.52 -7.22 13.44
N HIS A 24 10.40 -8.37 14.11
CA HIS A 24 9.38 -8.62 15.13
C HIS A 24 9.72 -7.89 16.44
N HIS A 25 9.07 -6.77 16.70
CA HIS A 25 9.03 -6.15 18.04
C HIS A 25 7.62 -6.26 18.64
N PRO A 26 7.48 -6.58 19.93
CA PRO A 26 6.17 -6.65 20.58
C PRO A 26 5.69 -5.25 20.95
N THR A 27 4.59 -4.80 20.35
CA THR A 27 3.88 -3.55 20.69
C THR A 27 2.45 -3.88 21.18
N PRO A 28 1.78 -2.98 21.92
CA PRO A 28 0.55 -3.30 22.67
C PRO A 28 -0.74 -3.31 21.83
N PHE A 29 -0.63 -3.36 20.50
CA PHE A 29 -1.76 -3.57 19.58
C PHE A 29 -1.37 -4.70 18.62
N PRO A 30 -2.30 -5.58 18.18
CA PRO A 30 -2.01 -6.58 17.16
C PRO A 30 -1.90 -5.86 15.81
N GLU A 31 -0.80 -5.12 15.63
CA GLU A 31 -0.53 -4.31 14.47
C GLU A 31 -0.11 -5.24 13.31
N CYS A 32 -0.84 -5.17 12.20
CA CYS A 32 -0.44 -5.83 10.96
C CYS A 32 1.01 -5.45 10.61
N PRO A 33 1.89 -6.39 10.20
CA PRO A 33 3.27 -6.09 9.82
C PRO A 33 3.37 -4.97 8.76
N CYS A 34 2.37 -4.89 7.88
CA CYS A 34 2.20 -3.82 6.92
C CYS A 34 2.15 -2.42 7.54
N TRP A 35 1.45 -2.27 8.68
CA TRP A 35 1.33 -1.00 9.40
C TRP A 35 2.65 -0.60 10.03
N CYS A 36 3.36 -1.56 10.64
CA CYS A 36 4.67 -1.27 11.24
C CYS A 36 5.64 -0.70 10.20
N ALA A 37 5.66 -1.26 8.98
CA ALA A 37 6.51 -0.75 7.90
C ALA A 37 6.07 0.63 7.37
N ILE A 38 4.77 0.86 7.17
CA ILE A 38 4.25 2.18 6.75
C ILE A 38 4.59 3.23 7.81
N ARG A 39 4.32 2.93 9.08
CA ARG A 39 4.58 3.82 10.21
C ARG A 39 6.07 4.10 10.39
N GLU A 40 6.92 3.08 10.28
CA GLU A 40 8.37 3.25 10.36
C GLU A 40 8.87 4.23 9.29
N VAL A 41 8.40 4.08 8.05
CA VAL A 41 8.71 5.03 6.97
C VAL A 41 8.22 6.43 7.30
N MET A 42 7.00 6.58 7.80
CA MET A 42 6.42 7.89 8.11
C MET A 42 7.14 8.59 9.28
N THR A 43 7.68 7.82 10.23
CA THR A 43 8.41 8.36 11.41
C THR A 43 9.88 8.68 11.15
N LYS A 44 10.52 8.05 10.15
CA LYS A 44 11.93 8.30 9.81
C LYS A 44 12.14 9.51 8.90
N ALA A 45 11.06 10.07 8.35
CA ALA A 45 11.12 11.20 7.44
C ALA A 45 11.11 12.54 8.18
N ASP A 46 12.21 13.30 8.12
CA ASP A 46 12.22 14.73 8.49
C ASP A 46 11.29 15.49 7.52
N GLY A 47 10.04 15.68 7.91
CA GLY A 47 8.98 16.26 7.06
C GLY A 47 8.45 15.25 6.02
N PRO A 48 7.37 14.50 6.31
CA PRO A 48 6.92 13.40 5.45
C PRO A 48 6.62 13.83 4.01
N GLN A 49 6.08 15.02 3.80
CA GLN A 49 5.71 15.49 2.46
C GLN A 49 6.91 15.71 1.52
N GLN A 50 8.07 16.14 2.05
CA GLN A 50 9.26 16.42 1.23
C GLN A 50 9.95 15.15 0.73
N LEU A 51 9.88 14.05 1.50
CA LEU A 51 10.42 12.75 1.09
C LEU A 51 9.48 11.98 0.15
N LEU A 52 8.17 12.20 0.30
CA LEU A 52 7.18 11.54 -0.54
C LEU A 52 7.08 12.15 -1.94
N CYS A 53 7.42 13.43 -2.10
CA CYS A 53 7.33 14.15 -3.37
C CYS A 53 8.64 14.90 -3.65
N GLN A 54 9.64 14.24 -4.27
CA GLN A 54 10.91 14.87 -4.67
C GLN A 54 10.97 15.06 -6.19
N ASN A 55 11.31 16.26 -6.66
CA ASN A 55 11.49 16.57 -8.09
C ASN A 55 10.28 16.16 -8.98
N GLY A 56 9.05 16.33 -8.47
CA GLY A 56 7.84 15.89 -9.16
C GLY A 56 7.63 14.37 -9.21
N ARG A 57 8.47 13.58 -8.52
CA ARG A 57 8.34 12.14 -8.36
C ARG A 57 7.80 11.79 -6.99
N ARG A 58 6.98 10.75 -6.96
CA ARG A 58 6.25 10.28 -5.77
C ARG A 58 6.87 9.01 -5.20
N ALA A 59 6.84 8.85 -3.88
CA ALA A 59 7.14 7.59 -3.21
C ALA A 59 5.96 6.62 -3.31
N TRP A 60 6.25 5.33 -3.47
CA TRP A 60 5.25 4.30 -3.70
C TRP A 60 5.33 3.19 -2.66
N ILE A 61 4.19 2.76 -2.16
CA ILE A 61 4.02 1.45 -1.55
C ILE A 61 3.58 0.49 -2.65
N ILE A 62 4.30 -0.60 -2.83
CA ILE A 62 3.90 -1.72 -3.67
C ILE A 62 3.57 -2.88 -2.74
N ALA A 63 2.32 -3.34 -2.78
CA ALA A 63 1.81 -4.35 -1.87
C ALA A 63 1.00 -5.40 -2.62
N ASP A 64 1.19 -6.67 -2.26
CA ASP A 64 0.22 -7.72 -2.63
C ASP A 64 -1.14 -7.45 -1.95
N MET A 65 -2.23 -7.92 -2.53
CA MET A 65 -3.58 -7.78 -1.95
C MET A 65 -3.86 -8.90 -0.93
N ASP A 66 -3.69 -10.15 -1.36
CA ASP A 66 -4.22 -11.33 -0.68
C ASP A 66 -3.39 -11.71 0.55
N SER A 67 -4.03 -11.78 1.71
CA SER A 67 -3.32 -12.00 2.99
C SER A 67 -2.27 -10.93 3.29
N THR A 68 -2.25 -9.78 2.60
CA THR A 68 -1.31 -8.68 2.84
C THR A 68 -2.07 -7.41 3.18
N LEU A 69 -2.89 -6.89 2.25
CA LEU A 69 -3.76 -5.75 2.52
C LEU A 69 -5.11 -6.18 3.08
N VAL A 70 -5.64 -7.31 2.64
CA VAL A 70 -6.91 -7.88 3.12
C VAL A 70 -6.71 -9.35 3.45
N GLU A 71 -7.43 -9.86 4.44
CA GLU A 71 -7.38 -11.28 4.76
C GLU A 71 -7.94 -12.10 3.59
N ARG A 72 -7.26 -13.20 3.23
CA ARG A 72 -7.77 -14.09 2.18
C ARG A 72 -8.77 -15.06 2.81
N PRO A 73 -10.06 -15.02 2.43
CA PRO A 73 -11.03 -15.93 2.98
C PRO A 73 -10.83 -17.35 2.41
N PRO A 74 -11.24 -18.40 3.14
CA PRO A 74 -11.16 -19.78 2.67
C PRO A 74 -12.07 -20.03 1.45
N THR A 75 -13.21 -19.33 1.36
CA THR A 75 -14.12 -19.33 0.20
C THR A 75 -14.83 -17.98 0.11
N GLY A 76 -15.36 -17.62 -1.07
CA GLY A 76 -16.17 -16.41 -1.26
C GLY A 76 -15.41 -15.18 -1.75
N LEU A 77 -15.99 -14.01 -1.51
CA LEU A 77 -15.39 -12.70 -1.85
C LEU A 77 -14.44 -12.27 -0.74
N PHE A 78 -13.38 -11.56 -1.11
CA PHE A 78 -12.49 -10.92 -0.15
C PHE A 78 -13.26 -9.92 0.71
N PRO A 79 -12.89 -9.78 2.00
CA PRO A 79 -13.34 -8.65 2.77
C PRO A 79 -12.84 -7.35 2.13
N THR A 80 -13.54 -6.28 2.44
CA THR A 80 -13.19 -4.95 1.98
C THR A 80 -11.96 -4.41 2.71
N LEU A 81 -11.26 -3.44 2.12
CA LEU A 81 -10.18 -2.73 2.81
C LEU A 81 -10.70 -2.02 4.07
N THR A 82 -11.98 -1.63 4.12
CA THR A 82 -12.63 -1.07 5.33
C THR A 82 -12.62 -1.99 6.54
N GLU A 83 -12.53 -3.31 6.32
CA GLU A 83 -12.44 -4.31 7.39
C GLU A 83 -10.97 -4.62 7.77
N SER A 84 -10.02 -4.04 7.04
CA SER A 84 -8.60 -4.29 7.24
C SER A 84 -7.95 -3.22 8.13
N PRO A 85 -6.99 -3.60 8.99
CA PRO A 85 -6.15 -2.64 9.71
C PRO A 85 -5.29 -1.77 8.77
N CYS A 86 -5.22 -2.10 7.48
CA CYS A 86 -4.46 -1.36 6.47
C CYS A 86 -5.14 -0.08 5.96
N LEU A 87 -6.46 0.11 6.19
CA LEU A 87 -7.20 1.22 5.59
C LEU A 87 -6.61 2.59 5.97
N GLU A 88 -6.69 2.96 7.24
CA GLU A 88 -6.20 4.27 7.70
C GLU A 88 -4.73 4.53 7.35
N PRO A 89 -3.81 3.55 7.50
CA PRO A 89 -2.44 3.69 7.04
C PRO A 89 -2.30 4.05 5.55
N ILE A 90 -3.06 3.37 4.68
CA ILE A 90 -3.06 3.64 3.24
C ILE A 90 -3.63 5.02 2.96
N LEU A 91 -4.74 5.39 3.61
CA LEU A 91 -5.35 6.70 3.45
C LEU A 91 -4.39 7.80 3.87
N GLU A 92 -3.70 7.64 5.00
CA GLU A 92 -2.73 8.61 5.50
C GLU A 92 -1.53 8.75 4.56
N TRP A 93 -0.98 7.63 4.08
CA TRP A 93 0.08 7.66 3.06
C TRP A 93 -0.32 8.45 1.81
N LEU A 94 -1.54 8.22 1.31
CA LEU A 94 -2.08 8.93 0.16
C LEU A 94 -2.31 10.42 0.44
N ARG A 95 -2.81 10.78 1.64
CA ARG A 95 -3.00 12.17 2.08
C ARG A 95 -1.68 12.95 2.12
N LEU A 96 -0.59 12.27 2.50
CA LEU A 96 0.75 12.87 2.52
C LEU A 96 1.39 12.99 1.13
N GLY A 97 0.69 12.54 0.08
CA GLY A 97 1.14 12.66 -1.32
C GLY A 97 1.83 11.41 -1.86
N GLY A 98 1.92 10.33 -1.08
CA GLY A 98 2.44 9.04 -1.53
C GLY A 98 1.53 8.36 -2.57
N GLY A 99 2.06 7.30 -3.19
CA GLY A 99 1.35 6.42 -4.11
C GLY A 99 1.21 5.02 -3.57
N VAL A 100 0.15 4.31 -3.95
CA VAL A 100 -0.05 2.90 -3.63
C VAL A 100 -0.27 2.14 -4.93
N CYS A 101 0.49 1.08 -5.12
CA CYS A 101 0.31 0.10 -6.16
C CYS A 101 -0.07 -1.23 -5.50
N VAL A 102 -1.32 -1.64 -5.68
CA VAL A 102 -1.79 -2.95 -5.22
C VAL A 102 -1.59 -3.95 -6.34
N VAL A 103 -0.91 -5.04 -6.04
CA VAL A 103 -0.70 -6.15 -6.97
C VAL A 103 -1.60 -7.29 -6.54
N THR A 104 -2.33 -7.89 -7.46
CA THR A 104 -3.17 -9.04 -7.17
C THR A 104 -3.31 -9.95 -8.38
N THR A 105 -3.37 -11.25 -8.10
CA THR A 105 -3.74 -12.27 -9.09
C THR A 105 -5.26 -12.52 -9.09
N ALA A 106 -6.00 -11.88 -8.18
CA ALA A 106 -7.43 -12.03 -8.06
C ALA A 106 -8.18 -11.45 -9.27
N ALA A 107 -9.39 -11.96 -9.49
CA ALA A 107 -10.27 -11.51 -10.55
C ALA A 107 -10.67 -10.04 -10.38
N ARG A 108 -11.03 -9.36 -11.49
CA ARG A 108 -11.46 -7.95 -11.52
C ARG A 108 -12.51 -7.58 -10.46
N ARG A 109 -13.41 -8.50 -10.10
CA ARG A 109 -14.42 -8.28 -9.05
C ARG A 109 -13.83 -7.98 -7.67
N SER A 110 -12.58 -8.35 -7.41
CA SER A 110 -11.89 -8.05 -6.16
C SER A 110 -11.31 -6.63 -6.13
N ILE A 111 -11.23 -5.95 -7.28
CA ILE A 111 -10.73 -4.57 -7.38
C ILE A 111 -11.59 -3.64 -6.53
N SER A 112 -12.92 -3.80 -6.55
CA SER A 112 -13.85 -2.98 -5.76
C SER A 112 -13.60 -3.08 -4.25
N GLN A 113 -13.05 -4.20 -3.77
CA GLN A 113 -12.74 -4.42 -2.35
C GLN A 113 -11.65 -3.47 -1.84
N ILE A 114 -10.83 -2.92 -2.73
CA ILE A 114 -9.81 -1.92 -2.41
C ILE A 114 -10.25 -0.55 -2.93
N TRP A 115 -10.64 -0.51 -4.20
CA TRP A 115 -10.86 0.71 -4.97
C TRP A 115 -11.94 1.61 -4.39
N ASP A 116 -13.05 1.02 -3.94
CA ASP A 116 -14.20 1.77 -3.45
C ASP A 116 -13.99 2.27 -2.01
N CYS A 117 -13.05 1.67 -1.27
CA CYS A 117 -12.69 2.09 0.07
C CYS A 117 -11.80 3.35 0.08
N VAL A 118 -11.12 3.68 -1.02
CA VAL A 118 -10.28 4.87 -1.12
C VAL A 118 -11.09 6.03 -1.70
N PRO A 119 -11.20 7.20 -1.04
CA PRO A 119 -11.89 8.37 -1.59
C PRO A 119 -11.35 8.79 -2.96
N LYS A 120 -12.21 9.23 -3.88
CA LYS A 120 -11.81 9.64 -5.25
C LYS A 120 -10.69 10.69 -5.24
N ALA A 121 -10.78 11.68 -4.35
CA ALA A 121 -9.76 12.72 -4.20
C ALA A 121 -8.36 12.16 -3.85
N LEU A 122 -8.31 11.05 -3.13
CA LEU A 122 -7.06 10.38 -2.74
C LEU A 122 -6.55 9.37 -3.75
N ARG A 123 -7.34 9.06 -4.79
CA ARG A 123 -6.92 8.27 -5.97
C ARG A 123 -6.44 9.16 -7.12
N ALA A 124 -6.77 10.45 -7.06
CA ALA A 124 -6.55 11.38 -8.14
C ALA A 124 -5.06 11.56 -8.49
N GLY A 125 -4.77 11.89 -9.74
CA GLY A 125 -3.39 12.03 -10.21
C GLY A 125 -2.62 10.71 -10.10
N ARG A 126 -3.33 9.60 -10.33
CA ARG A 126 -2.79 8.22 -10.33
C ARG A 126 -2.06 7.86 -9.03
N SER A 127 -2.54 8.32 -7.88
CA SER A 127 -1.97 7.97 -6.57
C SER A 127 -2.34 6.55 -6.13
N LEU A 128 -3.40 5.97 -6.68
CA LEU A 128 -3.73 4.56 -6.50
C LEU A 128 -3.70 3.85 -7.85
N VAL A 129 -2.94 2.76 -7.90
CA VAL A 129 -2.85 1.84 -9.03
C VAL A 129 -3.17 0.43 -8.53
N ILE A 130 -3.94 -0.33 -9.30
CA ILE A 130 -4.20 -1.74 -9.03
C ILE A 130 -3.78 -2.53 -10.28
N SER A 131 -2.78 -3.39 -10.10
CA SER A 131 -2.32 -4.37 -11.07
C SER A 131 -3.01 -5.70 -10.78
N ALA A 132 -4.01 -6.04 -11.59
CA ALA A 132 -4.84 -7.23 -11.44
C ALA A 132 -4.51 -8.28 -12.53
N LEU A 133 -5.02 -9.51 -12.35
CA LEU A 133 -4.89 -10.60 -13.33
C LEU A 133 -3.43 -10.84 -13.74
N ASP A 134 -2.54 -11.01 -12.76
CA ASP A 134 -1.10 -11.20 -12.96
C ASP A 134 -0.41 -10.04 -13.70
N GLY A 135 -0.99 -8.84 -13.63
CA GLY A 135 -0.51 -7.64 -14.30
C GLY A 135 -0.96 -7.47 -15.74
N SER A 136 -1.88 -8.33 -16.22
CA SER A 136 -2.53 -8.16 -17.52
C SER A 136 -3.60 -7.05 -17.52
N ASP A 137 -4.00 -6.57 -16.35
CA ASP A 137 -4.94 -5.47 -16.19
C ASP A 137 -4.44 -4.42 -15.20
N LEU A 138 -4.54 -3.15 -15.56
CA LEU A 138 -4.09 -2.01 -14.76
C LEU A 138 -5.21 -0.99 -14.61
N VAL A 139 -5.61 -0.74 -13.37
CA VAL A 139 -6.59 0.28 -13.00
C VAL A 139 -5.86 1.42 -12.29
N TYR A 140 -6.10 2.66 -12.72
CA TYR A 140 -5.44 3.86 -12.19
C TYR A 140 -6.47 4.95 -11.90
N GLY A 141 -6.23 5.71 -10.83
CA GLY A 141 -7.11 6.82 -10.46
C GLY A 141 -7.01 7.98 -11.45
N ASP A 142 -8.14 8.65 -11.67
CA ASP A 142 -8.30 9.75 -12.64
C ASP A 142 -7.36 10.94 -12.37
#